data_AF-A0A124IV72-F1
#
_entry.id   AF-A0A124IV72-F1
#
_cell.length_a   1.000
_cell.length_b   1.000
_cell.length_c   1.000
_cell.angle_alpha   90.00
_cell.angle_beta   90.00
_cell.angle_gamma   90.00
#
_symmetry.space_group_name_H-M   'P 1'
#
loop_
_entity.id
_entity.type
_entity.pdbx_description
1 polymer ?
#
loop_
_entity_poly.entity_id
_entity_poly.type
_entity_poly.pdbx_seq_one_letter_code
_entity_poly.pdbx_strand_id
1 'polypeptide(L)'
;MVPIISEAFRVLSIIGGLALWLMVISVVIKAIESKLGPTGWARAAALWDLFSNFKWFIVTLIGLYVTVYSIALIANYVSGSSIVNPVSFASELLYRIFFGPFIELWRNALT
;
A
#
# COMPACT_ATOMS: atom_id res chain seq x y z
N MET A 1 -15.93 14.15 13.44
CA MET A 1 -16.21 12.85 14.08
C MET A 1 -15.94 11.79 13.01
N VAL A 2 -14.78 11.13 13.03
CA VAL A 2 -14.47 10.08 12.05
C VAL A 2 -15.27 8.85 12.47
N PRO A 3 -16.21 8.36 11.64
CA PRO A 3 -17.08 7.26 12.04
C PRO A 3 -16.22 6.03 12.28
N ILE A 4 -16.64 5.26 13.27
CA ILE A 4 -16.09 3.99 13.74
C ILE A 4 -15.54 3.20 12.56
N ILE A 5 -14.23 3.30 12.35
CA ILE A 5 -13.49 2.33 11.57
C ILE A 5 -13.62 1.03 12.37
N SER A 6 -14.46 0.11 11.90
CA SER A 6 -14.73 -1.12 12.63
C SER A 6 -13.42 -1.85 12.95
N GLU A 7 -13.40 -2.63 14.05
CA GLU A 7 -12.25 -3.47 14.41
C GLU A 7 -11.75 -4.29 13.20
N ALA A 8 -12.69 -4.77 12.38
CA ALA A 8 -12.42 -5.49 11.14
C ALA A 8 -11.65 -4.65 10.12
N PHE A 9 -12.02 -3.38 9.90
CA PHE A 9 -11.27 -2.51 9.01
C PHE A 9 -9.87 -2.22 9.57
N ARG A 10 -9.73 -2.04 10.90
CA ARG A 10 -8.41 -1.86 11.51
C ARG A 10 -7.52 -3.07 11.22
N VAL A 11 -8.00 -4.27 11.48
CA VAL A 11 -7.27 -5.52 11.20
C VAL A 11 -6.94 -5.67 9.72
N LEU A 12 -7.90 -5.41 8.82
CA LEU A 12 -7.68 -5.47 7.37
C LEU A 12 -6.65 -4.42 6.90
N SER A 13 -6.66 -3.23 7.47
CA SER A 13 -5.69 -2.18 7.15
C SER A 13 -4.28 -2.55 7.62
N ILE A 14 -4.15 -3.23 8.77
CA ILE A 14 -2.88 -3.77 9.25
C ILE A 14 -2.35 -4.84 8.31
N ILE A 15 -3.18 -5.82 7.96
CA ILE A 15 -2.79 -6.91 7.05
C ILE A 15 -2.42 -6.36 5.67
N GLY A 16 -3.25 -5.47 5.10
CA GLY A 16 -3.00 -4.84 3.82
C GLY A 16 -1.73 -3.98 3.82
N GLY A 17 -1.49 -3.23 4.89
CA GLY A 17 -0.28 -2.45 5.08
C GLY A 17 0.97 -3.33 5.14
N LEU A 18 0.95 -4.39 5.96
CA LEU A 18 2.05 -5.36 6.03
C LEU A 18 2.32 -6.02 4.67
N ALA A 19 1.29 -6.37 3.90
CA ALA A 19 1.44 -6.93 2.57
C ALA A 19 2.13 -5.96 1.58
N LEU A 20 1.76 -4.67 1.61
CA LEU A 20 2.42 -3.64 0.80
C LEU A 20 3.90 -3.49 1.19
N TRP A 21 4.22 -3.60 2.48
CA TRP A 21 5.60 -3.56 2.95
C TRP A 21 6.43 -4.77 2.55
N LEU A 22 5.85 -5.98 2.53
CA LEU A 22 6.52 -7.16 1.98
C LEU A 22 6.88 -6.97 0.50
N MET A 23 6.04 -6.28 -0.27
CA MET A 23 6.37 -5.92 -1.66
C MET A 23 7.53 -4.93 -1.75
N VAL A 24 7.57 -3.91 -0.88
CA VAL A 24 8.71 -2.97 -0.79
C VAL A 24 10.00 -3.73 -0.47
N ILE A 25 9.96 -4.60 0.54
CA ILE A 25 11.12 -5.41 0.97
C ILE A 25 11.59 -6.29 -0.19
N SER A 26 10.67 -6.91 -0.93
CA SER A 26 11.00 -7.73 -2.11
C SER A 26 11.76 -6.92 -3.17
N VAL A 27 11.32 -5.68 -3.46
CA VAL A 27 12.04 -4.79 -4.39
C VAL A 27 13.43 -4.43 -3.86
N VAL A 28 13.55 -4.12 -2.57
CA VAL A 28 14.83 -3.76 -1.94
C VAL A 28 15.83 -4.92 -1.96
N ILE A 29 15.39 -6.14 -1.62
CA ILE A 29 16.23 -7.34 -1.66
C ILE A 29 16.75 -7.57 -3.07
N LYS A 30 15.88 -7.51 -4.08
CA LYS A 30 16.29 -7.66 -5.49
C LYS A 30 17.24 -6.56 -5.95
N ALA A 31 17.12 -5.35 -5.40
CA ALA A 31 18.05 -4.26 -5.66
C ALA A 31 19.44 -4.57 -5.13
N ILE A 32 19.52 -5.15 -3.94
CA ILE A 32 20.79 -5.59 -3.32
C ILE A 32 21.39 -6.76 -4.10
N GLU A 33 20.59 -7.80 -4.42
CA GLU A 33 21.02 -8.96 -5.22
C GLU A 33 21.59 -8.53 -6.58
N SER A 34 20.99 -7.53 -7.23
CA SER A 34 21.47 -7.01 -8.51
C SER A 34 22.88 -6.43 -8.47
N LYS A 35 23.34 -5.97 -7.30
CA LYS A 35 24.68 -5.42 -7.09
C LYS A 35 25.67 -6.47 -6.61
N LEU A 36 25.21 -7.45 -5.82
CA LEU A 36 26.05 -8.48 -5.21
C LEU A 36 26.20 -9.74 -6.08
N GLY A 37 25.46 -9.85 -7.19
CA GLY A 37 25.52 -11.01 -8.08
C GLY A 37 26.96 -11.33 -8.52
N PRO A 38 27.43 -12.59 -8.38
CA PRO A 38 28.81 -12.98 -8.69
C PRO A 38 29.09 -13.01 -10.20
N THR A 39 28.06 -13.10 -11.04
CA THR A 39 28.17 -13.14 -12.51
C THR A 39 27.27 -12.09 -13.15
N GLY A 40 27.61 -11.64 -14.37
CA GLY A 40 26.78 -10.70 -15.13
C GLY A 40 25.35 -11.20 -15.37
N TRP A 41 25.18 -12.52 -15.53
CA TRP A 41 23.88 -13.18 -15.66
C TRP A 41 23.06 -13.15 -14.36
N ALA A 42 23.68 -13.39 -13.21
CA ALA A 42 23.00 -13.30 -11.92
C ALA A 42 22.53 -11.86 -11.61
N ARG A 43 23.34 -10.86 -11.98
CA ARG A 43 22.95 -9.44 -11.86
C ARG A 43 21.79 -9.09 -12.78
N ALA A 44 21.82 -9.55 -14.03
CA ALA A 44 20.76 -9.32 -15.00
C ALA A 44 19.42 -9.98 -14.59
N ALA A 45 19.47 -11.21 -14.07
CA ALA A 45 18.29 -11.90 -13.53
C ALA A 45 17.70 -11.17 -12.32
N ALA A 46 18.55 -10.72 -11.38
CA ALA A 46 18.10 -9.94 -10.22
C ALA A 46 17.52 -8.56 -10.62
N LEU A 47 18.07 -7.90 -11.64
CA LEU A 47 17.48 -6.67 -12.20
C LEU A 47 16.11 -6.95 -12.82
N TRP A 48 15.96 -8.05 -13.55
CA TRP A 48 14.68 -8.42 -14.16
C TRP A 48 13.61 -8.69 -13.12
N ASP A 49 13.95 -9.46 -12.08
CA ASP A 49 13.08 -9.71 -10.92
C ASP A 49 12.72 -8.40 -10.20
N LEU A 50 13.69 -7.49 -10.02
CA LEU A 50 13.45 -6.18 -9.43
C LEU A 50 12.40 -5.39 -10.22
N PHE A 51 12.55 -5.30 -11.55
CA PHE A 51 11.59 -4.58 -12.38
C PHE A 51 10.20 -5.24 -12.37
N SER A 52 10.15 -6.57 -12.36
CA SER A 52 8.90 -7.31 -12.25
C SER A 52 8.19 -7.01 -10.92
N ASN A 53 8.90 -7.12 -9.80
CA ASN A 53 8.35 -6.85 -8.47
C ASN A 53 7.94 -5.37 -8.30
N PHE A 54 8.75 -4.44 -8.82
CA PHE A 54 8.44 -3.03 -8.77
C PHE A 54 7.20 -2.69 -9.60
N LYS A 55 7.07 -3.28 -10.80
CA LYS A 55 5.87 -3.14 -11.63
C LYS A 55 4.63 -3.60 -10.86
N TRP A 56 4.68 -4.78 -10.23
CA TRP A 56 3.56 -5.30 -9.47
C TRP A 56 3.21 -4.43 -8.25
N PHE A 57 4.22 -3.90 -7.56
CA PHE A 57 4.02 -2.94 -6.48
C PHE A 57 3.25 -1.69 -6.94
N ILE A 58 3.65 -1.10 -8.07
CA ILE A 58 2.96 0.07 -8.64
C ILE A 58 1.54 -0.28 -9.09
N VAL A 59 1.35 -1.42 -9.76
CA VAL A 59 0.02 -1.89 -10.18
C VAL A 59 -0.91 -2.08 -8.98
N THR A 60 -0.42 -2.65 -7.87
CA THR A 60 -1.19 -2.83 -6.64
C THR A 60 -1.56 -1.50 -6.00
N LEU A 61 -0.64 -0.53 -5.92
CA LEU A 61 -0.92 0.80 -5.38
C LEU A 61 -1.98 1.55 -6.20
N ILE A 62 -1.84 1.56 -7.53
CA ILE A 62 -2.81 2.20 -8.43
C ILE A 62 -4.16 1.47 -8.36
N GLY A 63 -4.16 0.14 -8.33
CA GLY A 63 -5.37 -0.66 -8.21
C GLY A 63 -6.14 -0.38 -6.92
N LEU A 64 -5.44 -0.30 -5.79
CA LEU A 64 -6.01 0.10 -4.50
C LEU A 64 -6.58 1.52 -4.57
N TYR A 65 -5.83 2.48 -5.12
CA TYR A 65 -6.28 3.86 -5.27
C TYR A 65 -7.58 3.94 -6.06
N VAL A 66 -7.61 3.34 -7.26
CA VAL A 66 -8.76 3.36 -8.15
C VAL A 66 -9.96 2.66 -7.51
N THR A 67 -9.74 1.56 -6.79
CA THR A 67 -10.81 0.85 -6.09
C THR A 67 -11.45 1.73 -5.00
N VAL A 68 -10.64 2.32 -4.12
CA VAL A 68 -11.14 3.19 -3.05
C VAL A 68 -11.80 4.44 -3.61
N TYR A 69 -11.20 5.04 -4.65
CA TYR A 69 -11.76 6.18 -5.35
C TYR A 69 -13.13 5.85 -5.97
N SER A 70 -13.25 4.68 -6.60
CA SER A 70 -14.51 4.22 -7.21
C SER A 70 -15.58 3.97 -6.13
N ILE A 71 -15.22 3.37 -5.00
CA ILE A 71 -16.13 3.17 -3.87
C ILE A 71 -16.63 4.53 -3.34
N ALA A 72 -15.74 5.52 -3.21
CA ALA A 72 -16.11 6.85 -2.76
C ALA A 72 -17.03 7.57 -3.76
N LEU A 73 -16.80 7.42 -5.08
CA LEU A 73 -17.69 7.92 -6.11
C LEU A 73 -19.08 7.29 -6.03
N ILE A 74 -19.15 5.96 -5.90
CA ILE A 74 -20.41 5.23 -5.77
C ILE A 74 -21.14 5.68 -4.49
N ALA A 75 -20.43 5.82 -3.37
CA ALA A 75 -21.00 6.27 -2.11
C ALA A 75 -21.60 7.68 -2.22
N ASN A 76 -20.91 8.62 -2.88
CA ASN A 76 -21.44 9.96 -3.14
C ASN A 76 -22.68 9.92 -4.02
N TYR A 77 -22.65 9.11 -5.09
CA TYR A 77 -23.79 8.98 -6.00
C TYR A 77 -25.03 8.39 -5.31
N VAL A 78 -24.84 7.33 -4.52
CA VAL A 78 -25.94 6.63 -3.84
C VAL A 78 -26.49 7.41 -2.65
N SER A 79 -25.62 8.08 -1.87
CA SER A 79 -26.04 8.83 -0.68
C SER A 79 -26.67 10.18 -0.99
N GLY A 80 -26.59 10.66 -2.24
CA GLY A 80 -26.99 12.02 -2.61
C GLY A 80 -26.19 13.12 -1.90
N SER A 81 -25.14 12.75 -1.16
CA SER A 81 -24.29 13.68 -0.42
C SER A 81 -23.07 14.05 -1.27
N SER A 82 -22.80 15.36 -1.37
CA SER A 82 -21.64 15.92 -2.07
C SER A 82 -20.39 16.00 -1.18
N ILE A 83 -20.42 15.36 -0.01
CA ILE A 83 -19.54 15.72 1.12
C ILE A 83 -18.19 15.01 1.08
N VAL A 84 -18.06 13.86 0.39
CA VAL A 84 -16.77 13.14 0.32
C VAL A 84 -16.02 13.53 -0.95
N ASN A 85 -14.94 14.30 -0.84
CA ASN A 85 -13.99 14.44 -1.95
C ASN A 85 -13.31 13.08 -2.20
N PRO A 86 -13.58 12.38 -3.32
CA PRO A 86 -13.12 10.99 -3.53
C PRO A 86 -11.59 10.89 -3.63
N VAL A 87 -10.95 11.93 -4.17
CA VAL A 87 -9.48 12.01 -4.27
C VAL A 87 -8.86 12.10 -2.87
N SER A 88 -9.39 13.00 -2.04
CA SER A 88 -8.90 13.17 -0.67
C SER A 88 -9.11 11.90 0.15
N PHE A 89 -10.28 11.26 0.03
CA PHE A 89 -10.59 10.03 0.74
C PHE A 89 -9.69 8.87 0.32
N ALA A 90 -9.51 8.65 -0.99
CA ALA A 90 -8.63 7.60 -1.49
C ALA A 90 -7.18 7.80 -1.06
N SER A 91 -6.68 9.04 -1.12
CA SER A 91 -5.33 9.38 -0.72
C SER A 91 -5.10 9.18 0.79
N GLU A 92 -6.04 9.64 1.62
CA GLU A 92 -5.95 9.49 3.08
C GLU A 92 -6.02 8.01 3.50
N LEU A 93 -6.90 7.24 2.88
CA LEU A 93 -7.08 5.83 3.19
C LEU A 93 -5.85 5.01 2.77
N LEU A 94 -5.26 5.30 1.61
CA LEU A 94 -3.99 4.71 1.19
C LEU A 94 -2.85 5.06 2.14
N TYR A 95 -2.74 6.32 2.55
CA TYR A 95 -1.75 6.73 3.54
C TYR A 95 -1.91 5.95 4.85
N ARG A 96 -3.14 5.82 5.35
CA ARG A 96 -3.45 5.05 6.56
C ARG A 96 -3.15 3.57 6.42
N ILE A 97 -3.46 2.94 5.28
CA ILE A 97 -3.10 1.52 5.06
C ILE A 97 -1.58 1.35 5.02
N PHE A 98 -0.87 2.24 4.30
CA PHE A 98 0.56 2.11 4.09
C PHE A 98 1.38 2.40 5.35
N PHE A 99 1.03 3.46 6.09
CA PHE A 99 1.80 3.94 7.25
C PHE A 99 1.14 3.61 8.60
N GLY A 100 -0.15 3.30 8.64
CA GLY A 100 -0.90 2.99 9.86
C GLY A 100 -0.25 1.92 10.74
N PRO A 101 0.20 0.77 10.20
CA PRO A 101 0.87 -0.25 11.00
C PRO A 101 2.12 0.28 11.73
N PHE A 102 2.89 1.16 11.08
CA PHE A 102 4.11 1.73 11.66
C PHE A 102 3.80 2.79 12.70
N ILE A 103 2.77 3.60 12.47
CA ILE A 103 2.29 4.59 13.44
C ILE A 103 1.80 3.87 14.70
N GLU A 104 1.06 2.76 14.55
CA GLU A 104 0.59 1.96 15.68
C GLU A 104 1.74 1.25 16.42
N LEU A 105 2.67 0.61 15.70
CA LEU A 105 3.86 0.00 16.30
C LEU A 105 4.75 1.02 17.03
N TRP A 106 4.99 2.17 16.42
CA TRP A 106 5.76 3.26 17.01
C TRP A 106 5.10 3.80 18.27
N ARG A 107 3.78 4.01 18.24
CA ARG A 107 3.02 4.47 19.41
C ARG A 107 3.11 3.48 20.57
N ASN A 108 3.04 2.17 20.29
CA ASN A 108 3.13 1.13 21.30
C ASN A 108 4.57 0.91 21.81
N ALA A 109 5.60 1.29 21.05
CA ALA A 109 7.00 1.22 21.49
C ALA A 109 7.40 2.39 22.42
N LEU A 110 6.63 3.48 22.42
CA LEU A 110 6.85 4.67 23.25
C LEU A 110 6.04 4.68 24.56
N THR A 111 5.19 3.67 24.78
CA THR A 111 4.39 3.46 25.99
C THR A 111 4.87 2.23 26.73
#